data_AF-A0A316G7Q2-F1
#
_entry.id   AF-A0A316G7Q2-F1
#
_cell.length_a   1.000
_cell.length_b   1.000
_cell.length_c   1.000
_cell.angle_alpha   90.00
_cell.angle_beta   90.00
_cell.angle_gamma   90.00
#
_symmetry.space_group_name_H-M   'P 1'
#
loop_
_entity.id
_entity.type
_entity.pdbx_description
1 polymer ?
#
loop_
_entity_poly.entity_id
_entity_poly.type
_entity_poly.pdbx_seq_one_letter_code
_entity_poly.pdbx_strand_id
1 'polypeptide(L)' 'MYHVWNFVTNYSLLLIAGALIALVWANIDAESYHHFVEFELIHDFIVGHAHYDAAGQVEYRSLTLHYL' A
#
# COMPACT_ATOMS: atom_id res chain seq x y z
N MET A 1 7.94 30.88 11.06
CA MET A 1 7.07 29.68 11.12
C MET A 1 5.92 29.69 10.09
N TYR A 2 6.00 30.48 9.01
CA TYR A 2 5.04 30.44 7.89
C TYR A 2 5.48 29.52 6.73
N HIS A 3 6.78 29.27 6.58
CA HIS A 3 7.29 28.41 5.50
C HIS A 3 6.94 26.94 5.68
N VAL A 4 6.97 26.42 6.91
CA VAL A 4 6.64 25.01 7.19
C VAL A 4 5.15 24.75 6.98
N TRP A 5 4.28 25.65 7.43
CA TRP A 5 2.84 25.54 7.19
C TRP A 5 2.50 25.59 5.70
N ASN A 6 3.15 26.44 4.91
CA ASN A 6 2.93 26.47 3.47
C ASN A 6 3.46 25.21 2.77
N PHE A 7 4.56 24.61 3.25
CA PHE A 7 5.06 23.32 2.77
C PHE A 7 4.08 22.20 3.10
N VAL A 8 3.65 22.08 4.36
CA VAL A 8 2.68 21.06 4.78
C VAL A 8 1.37 21.24 3.99
N THR A 9 0.82 22.44 3.86
CA THR A 9 -0.42 22.62 3.11
C THR A 9 -0.26 22.33 1.61
N ASN A 10 0.84 22.74 0.96
CA ASN A 10 1.00 22.52 -0.48
C ASN A 10 1.37 21.06 -0.84
N TYR A 11 2.17 20.38 -0.02
CA TYR A 11 2.64 19.02 -0.33
C TYR A 11 1.80 17.92 0.34
N SER A 12 1.16 18.20 1.47
CA SER A 12 0.36 17.19 2.19
C SER A 12 -1.08 17.13 1.71
N LEU A 13 -1.58 18.13 0.99
CA LEU A 13 -2.96 18.11 0.47
C LEU A 13 -3.18 16.91 -0.45
N LEU A 14 -2.24 16.65 -1.37
CA LEU A 14 -2.32 15.51 -2.28
C LEU A 14 -2.20 14.17 -1.53
N LEU A 15 -1.34 14.12 -0.51
CA LEU A 15 -1.20 12.94 0.34
C LEU A 15 -2.49 12.63 1.09
N ILE A 16 -3.08 13.65 1.74
CA ILE A 16 -4.35 13.52 2.48
C ILE A 16 -5.49 13.16 1.52
N ALA A 17 -5.57 13.81 0.36
CA ALA A 17 -6.58 13.50 -0.65
C ALA A 17 -6.45 12.05 -1.15
N GLY A 18 -5.23 11.58 -1.42
CA GLY A 18 -4.97 10.19 -1.80
C GLY A 18 -5.42 9.20 -0.73
N ALA A 19 -5.10 9.47 0.54
CA ALA A 19 -5.54 8.65 1.66
C ALA A 19 -7.08 8.61 1.80
N LEU A 20 -7.75 9.75 1.64
CA LEU A 20 -9.22 9.80 1.69
C LEU A 20 -9.86 9.04 0.52
N ILE A 21 -9.33 9.17 -0.69
CA ILE A 21 -9.82 8.44 -1.86
C ILE A 21 -9.64 6.93 -1.65
N ALA A 22 -8.47 6.49 -1.19
CA ALA A 22 -8.22 5.08 -0.88
C ALA A 22 -9.18 4.55 0.20
N LEU A 23 -9.41 5.31 1.27
CA LEU A 23 -10.34 4.95 2.34
C LEU A 23 -11.78 4.82 1.81
N VAL A 24 -12.25 5.79 1.03
CA VAL A 24 -13.60 5.76 0.44
C VAL A 24 -13.73 4.57 -0.51
N TRP A 25 -12.74 4.34 -1.37
CA TRP A 25 -12.76 3.23 -2.33
C TRP A 25 -12.81 1.87 -1.63
N ALA A 26 -11.94 1.64 -0.63
CA ALA A 26 -11.93 0.41 0.15
C ALA A 26 -13.25 0.11 0.87
N ASN A 27 -14.05 1.14 1.20
CA ASN A 27 -15.36 0.98 1.83
C ASN A 27 -16.51 0.78 0.81
N ILE A 28 -16.41 1.33 -0.40
CA ILE A 28 -17.43 1.17 -1.45
C ILE A 28 -17.29 -0.20 -2.13
N ASP A 29 -16.06 -0.60 -2.44
CA ASP A 29 -15.76 -1.83 -3.16
C ASP A 29 -14.43 -2.39 -2.67
N ALA A 30 -14.54 -3.17 -1.59
CA ALA A 30 -13.39 -3.80 -0.95
C ALA A 30 -12.67 -4.78 -1.90
N GLU A 31 -13.42 -5.56 -2.68
CA GLU A 31 -12.84 -6.58 -3.56
C GLU A 31 -11.98 -5.94 -4.66
N SER A 32 -12.49 -4.92 -5.34
CA SER A 32 -11.73 -4.17 -6.34
C SER A 32 -10.51 -3.45 -5.76
N TYR A 33 -10.65 -2.88 -4.54
CA TYR A 33 -9.54 -2.27 -3.84
C TYR A 33 -8.45 -3.31 -3.48
N HIS A 34 -8.84 -4.48 -2.99
CA HIS A 34 -7.95 -5.60 -2.69
C HIS A 34 -7.19 -6.06 -3.95
N HIS A 35 -7.87 -6.23 -5.08
CA HIS A 35 -7.21 -6.55 -6.35
C HIS A 35 -6.19 -5.51 -6.79
N PHE A 36 -6.42 -4.23 -6.49
CA PHE A 36 -5.47 -3.18 -6.80
C PHE A 36 -4.24 -3.21 -5.89
N VAL A 37 -4.43 -3.30 -4.56
CA VAL A 37 -3.30 -3.27 -3.61
C VAL A 37 -2.53 -4.59 -3.53
N GLU A 38 -3.16 -5.71 -3.91
CA GLU A 38 -2.52 -7.04 -3.95
C GLU A 38 -1.74 -7.27 -5.26
N PHE A 39 -1.69 -6.29 -6.15
CA PHE A 39 -0.90 -6.39 -7.37
C PHE A 39 0.58 -6.60 -7.02
N GLU A 40 1.13 -7.73 -7.49
CA GLU A 40 2.52 -8.13 -7.28
C GLU A 40 3.44 -7.27 -8.16
N LEU A 41 4.34 -6.54 -7.51
CA LEU A 41 5.34 -5.70 -8.16
C LEU A 41 6.63 -6.48 -8.41
N ILE A 42 7.07 -7.26 -7.42
CA ILE A 42 8.32 -8.03 -7.46
C ILE A 42 8.10 -9.38 -6.78
N HIS A 43 8.42 -10.44 -7.52
CA HIS A 43 8.47 -11.81 -7.02
C HIS A 43 9.82 -12.08 -6.32
N ASP A 44 9.80 -12.84 -5.22
CA ASP A 44 10.98 -13.21 -4.42
C ASP A 44 11.80 -12.02 -3.90
N PHE A 45 11.12 -11.14 -3.15
CA PHE A 45 11.72 -9.95 -2.55
C PHE A 45 11.95 -10.11 -1.04
N ILE A 46 12.81 -9.26 -0.46
CA ILE A 46 13.16 -9.34 0.98
C ILE A 46 11.99 -8.91 1.88
N VAL A 47 11.08 -8.09 1.35
CA VAL A 47 9.92 -7.51 2.07
C VAL A 47 8.66 -7.78 1.26
N GLY A 48 7.58 -8.21 1.92
CA GLY A 48 6.30 -8.47 1.27
C GLY A 48 5.52 -9.61 1.91
N HIS A 49 4.49 -10.05 1.19
CA HIS A 49 3.60 -11.13 1.58
C HIS A 49 4.36 -12.46 1.62
N ALA A 50 4.31 -13.18 2.75
CA ALA A 50 5.04 -14.42 2.91
C ALA A 50 4.26 -15.61 2.33
N HIS A 51 4.89 -16.30 1.40
CA HIS A 51 4.41 -17.58 0.89
C HIS A 51 5.07 -18.71 1.70
N TYR A 52 4.24 -19.59 2.27
CA TYR A 52 4.70 -20.67 3.14
C TYR A 52 4.66 -22.01 2.40
N ASP A 53 5.65 -22.85 2.65
CA ASP A 53 5.70 -24.22 2.15
C ASP A 53 4.78 -25.17 2.95
N ALA A 54 4.71 -26.44 2.53
CA ALA A 54 3.91 -27.47 3.21
C ALA A 54 4.38 -27.79 4.65
N ALA A 55 5.59 -27.37 5.03
CA ALA A 55 6.15 -27.50 6.38
C ALA A 55 5.95 -26.22 7.22
N GLY A 56 5.30 -25.19 6.67
CA GLY A 56 5.02 -23.91 7.34
C GLY A 56 6.23 -22.98 7.41
N GLN A 57 7.29 -23.22 6.64
CA GLN A 57 8.43 -22.31 6.52
C GLN A 57 8.17 -21.28 5.42
N VAL A 58 8.72 -20.07 5.56
CA VAL A 58 8.62 -19.03 4.52
C VAL A 58 9.52 -19.43 3.35
N GLU A 59 8.91 -19.74 2.21
CA GLU A 59 9.61 -20.13 0.97
C GLU A 59 10.13 -18.89 0.24
N TYR A 60 9.25 -17.91 -0.01
CA TYR A 60 9.59 -16.64 -0.64
C TYR A 60 8.61 -15.55 -0.18
N ARG A 61 8.92 -14.28 -0.50
CA ARG A 61 7.98 -13.17 -0.28
C ARG A 61 7.71 -12.43 -1.59
N SER A 62 6.46 -12.03 -1.77
CA SER A 62 6.04 -11.23 -2.92
C SER A 62 5.74 -9.81 -2.47
N LEU A 63 6.43 -8.83 -3.08
CA LEU A 63 6.19 -7.42 -2.81
C LEU A 63 4.94 -6.98 -3.58
N THR A 64 3.86 -6.72 -2.87
CA THR A 64 2.64 -6.14 -3.43
C THR A 64 2.58 -4.63 -3.18
N LEU A 65 1.74 -3.92 -3.93
CA LEU A 65 1.45 -2.49 -3.73
C LEU A 65 1.04 -2.17 -2.28
N HIS A 66 0.46 -3.13 -1.57
CA HIS A 66 0.06 -3.00 -0.17
C HIS A 66 1.22 -2.65 0.78
N TYR A 67 2.46 -3.02 0.45
CA TYR A 67 3.63 -2.83 1.32
C TYR A 67 4.43 -1.55 1.03
N LEU A 68 3.98 -0.71 0.09
CA LEU A 68 4.57 0.59 -0.25
C LEU A 68 3.82 1.74 0.44
#